data_AF-A0A6G0UB17-F1
#
_entry.id   AF-A0A6G0UB17-F1
#
_cell.length_a   1.000
_cell.length_b   1.000
_cell.length_c   1.000
_cell.angle_alpha   90.00
_cell.angle_beta   90.00
_cell.angle_gamma   90.00
#
_symmetry.space_group_name_H-M   'P 1'
#
loop_
_entity.id
_entity.type
_entity.pdbx_description
1 polymer ?
#
loop_
_entity_poly.entity_id
_entity_poly.type
_entity_poly.pdbx_seq_one_letter_code
_entity_poly.pdbx_strand_id
1 'polypeptide(L)'
;MNLPTFYHQFSFLLRVPVDLVHQWLKMRSEKVVCRHWDLLTLNTLMEDSDDCLSAAIGVKIKYMEFVTRTTQNPMEQQRYLESFDMKLDVVFQNYLGYIRHWARTATEDQDVDVEWCEQVVNVLKSEWYRAKVHSTSVSRGEATAAQLFCNVAKDLINQIIRSYLTEKLDSAGRSLIEEDFDDEPQTMDSEEEESHS
;
A
#
# COMPACT_ATOMS: atom_id res chain seq x y z
N MET A 1 18.53 54.53 -11.15
CA MET A 1 19.02 54.36 -9.77
C MET A 1 19.68 52.99 -9.68
N ASN A 2 20.95 52.92 -9.24
CA ASN A 2 21.69 51.66 -9.03
C ASN A 2 21.46 51.15 -7.59
N LEU A 3 20.25 50.67 -7.31
CA LEU A 3 19.95 50.04 -6.02
C LEU A 3 20.58 48.64 -5.97
N PRO A 4 21.22 48.25 -4.85
CA PRO A 4 21.73 46.90 -4.67
C PRO A 4 20.60 45.88 -4.80
N THR A 5 20.82 44.82 -5.57
CA THR A 5 19.80 43.81 -5.82
C THR A 5 19.63 42.92 -4.59
N PHE A 6 18.44 42.89 -3.99
CA PHE A 6 18.11 42.02 -2.84
C PHE A 6 17.94 40.54 -3.22
N TYR A 7 18.13 40.23 -4.50
CA TYR A 7 17.86 38.93 -5.10
C TYR A 7 18.67 37.80 -4.45
N HIS A 8 19.95 38.02 -4.14
CA HIS A 8 20.81 36.98 -3.56
C HIS A 8 20.37 36.58 -2.14
N GLN A 9 20.04 37.56 -1.29
CA GLN A 9 19.53 37.31 0.06
C GLN A 9 18.16 36.61 0.01
N PHE A 10 17.28 37.05 -0.88
CA PHE A 10 15.97 36.43 -1.07
C PHE A 10 16.10 34.98 -1.56
N SER A 11 16.96 34.72 -2.55
CA SER A 11 17.23 33.38 -3.07
C SER A 11 17.81 32.46 -2.01
N PHE A 12 18.71 32.97 -1.16
CA PHE A 12 19.23 32.22 -0.01
C PHE A 12 18.11 31.83 0.96
N LEU A 13 17.24 32.77 1.35
CA LEU A 13 16.13 32.50 2.27
C LEU A 13 15.14 31.49 1.71
N LEU A 14 14.89 31.50 0.39
CA LEU A 14 14.02 30.52 -0.27
C LEU A 14 14.59 29.10 -0.28
N ARG A 15 15.90 28.92 -0.19
CA ARG A 15 16.55 27.61 -0.14
C ARG A 15 16.48 26.97 1.24
N VAL A 16 16.44 27.77 2.31
CA VAL A 16 16.44 27.26 3.69
C VAL A 16 15.35 26.20 3.96
N PRO A 17 14.07 26.39 3.57
CA PRO A 17 13.06 25.35 3.75
C PRO A 17 13.35 24.08 2.95
N VAL A 18 13.87 24.23 1.72
CA VAL A 18 14.22 23.10 0.84
C VAL A 18 15.36 22.30 1.45
N ASP A 19 16.42 22.97 1.92
CA ASP A 19 17.57 22.34 2.58
C ASP A 19 17.15 21.63 3.86
N LEU A 20 16.28 22.23 4.68
CA LEU A 20 15.77 21.63 5.90
C LEU A 20 15.00 20.34 5.61
N VAL A 21 14.05 20.40 4.67
CA VAL A 21 13.28 19.22 4.24
C VAL A 21 14.19 18.19 3.58
N HIS A 22 15.21 18.61 2.83
CA HIS A 22 16.16 17.70 2.23
C HIS A 22 16.92 16.88 3.29
N GLN A 23 17.36 17.50 4.38
CA GLN A 23 17.98 16.79 5.49
C GLN A 23 16.99 15.86 6.20
N TRP A 24 15.74 16.30 6.35
CA TRP A 24 14.68 15.45 6.89
C TRP A 24 14.41 14.21 6.03
N LEU A 25 14.32 14.38 4.70
CA LEU A 25 14.21 13.28 3.75
C LEU A 25 15.42 12.33 3.82
N LYS A 26 16.64 12.85 4.04
CA LYS A 26 17.81 11.99 4.23
C LYS A 26 17.64 11.07 5.43
N MET A 27 17.24 11.61 6.58
CA MET A 27 16.99 10.81 7.79
C MET A 27 15.90 9.77 7.55
N ARG A 28 14.82 10.13 6.84
CA ARG A 28 13.71 9.21 6.52
C ARG A 28 14.03 8.21 5.39
N SER A 29 15.06 8.47 4.60
CA SER A 29 15.52 7.56 3.53
C SER A 29 16.34 6.39 4.06
N GLU A 30 16.82 6.47 5.30
CA GLU A 30 17.54 5.38 5.95
C GLU A 30 16.60 4.20 6.17
N LYS A 31 17.01 3.01 5.72
CA LYS A 31 16.17 1.82 5.80
C LYS A 31 16.02 1.39 7.25
N VAL A 32 14.77 1.35 7.73
CA VAL A 32 14.44 0.60 8.94
C VAL A 32 14.45 -0.88 8.57
N VAL A 33 15.45 -1.62 9.06
CA VAL A 33 15.55 -3.07 8.85
C VAL A 33 14.83 -3.76 10.01
N CYS A 34 13.58 -4.17 9.78
CA CYS A 34 12.90 -5.13 10.65
C CYS A 34 12.49 -6.35 9.84
N ARG A 35 12.60 -7.52 10.47
CA ARG A 35 12.28 -8.80 9.84
C ARG A 35 10.75 -9.03 9.73
N HIS A 36 9.98 -8.36 10.59
CA HIS A 36 8.53 -8.42 10.61
C HIS A 36 8.00 -7.12 11.24
N TRP A 37 6.98 -6.52 10.64
CA TRP A 37 6.22 -5.42 11.23
C TRP A 37 4.77 -5.88 11.41
N ASP A 38 4.20 -5.58 12.56
CA ASP A 38 2.77 -5.75 12.79
C ASP A 38 1.95 -4.69 12.05
N LEU A 39 0.64 -4.95 11.87
CA LEU A 39 -0.24 -4.06 11.12
C LEU A 39 -0.32 -2.64 11.71
N LEU A 40 -0.25 -2.49 13.03
CA LEU A 40 -0.29 -1.18 13.67
C LEU A 40 0.95 -0.37 13.30
N THR A 41 2.14 -0.96 13.44
CA THR A 41 3.40 -0.32 13.03
C THR A 41 3.38 0.05 11.54
N LEU A 42 2.85 -0.82 10.67
CA LEU A 42 2.74 -0.53 9.25
C LEU A 42 1.81 0.63 8.95
N ASN A 43 0.65 0.71 9.60
CA ASN A 43 -0.26 1.85 9.48
C ASN A 43 0.45 3.15 9.87
N THR A 44 1.15 3.15 11.01
CA THR A 44 1.91 4.33 11.46
C THR A 44 3.02 4.72 10.47
N LEU A 45 3.76 3.75 9.93
CA LEU A 45 4.80 4.02 8.94
C LEU A 45 4.24 4.56 7.63
N MET A 46 3.07 4.08 7.21
CA MET A 46 2.36 4.55 6.02
C MET A 46 1.89 5.99 6.22
N GLU A 47 1.26 6.31 7.34
CA GLU A 47 0.82 7.67 7.69
C GLU A 47 2.00 8.64 7.82
N ASP A 48 3.05 8.27 8.56
CA ASP A 48 4.25 9.11 8.72
C ASP A 48 4.97 9.36 7.39
N SER A 49 4.94 8.38 6.49
CA SER A 49 5.50 8.53 5.14
C SER A 49 4.62 9.43 4.26
N ASP A 50 3.29 9.29 4.34
CA ASP A 50 2.33 10.14 3.62
C ASP A 50 2.47 11.60 4.00
N ASP A 51 2.55 11.89 5.30
CA ASP A 51 2.79 13.24 5.83
C ASP A 51 4.14 13.79 5.37
N CYS A 52 5.18 12.95 5.40
CA CYS A 52 6.52 13.33 4.95
C CYS A 52 6.55 13.67 3.47
N LEU A 53 5.95 12.83 2.62
CA LEU A 53 5.86 13.05 1.18
C LEU A 53 5.04 14.31 0.86
N SER A 54 3.89 14.47 1.52
CA SER A 54 3.02 15.64 1.36
C SER A 54 3.75 16.94 1.67
N ALA A 55 4.42 17.01 2.83
CA ALA A 55 5.17 18.19 3.23
C ALA A 55 6.36 18.47 2.30
N ALA A 56 7.09 17.44 1.90
CA ALA A 56 8.25 17.58 1.03
C ALA A 56 7.87 18.06 -0.38
N ILE A 57 6.85 17.45 -0.98
CA ILE A 57 6.31 17.86 -2.28
C ILE A 57 5.77 19.29 -2.19
N GLY A 58 5.07 19.65 -1.11
CA GLY A 58 4.58 21.01 -0.89
C GLY A 58 5.70 22.07 -0.88
N VAL A 59 6.83 21.78 -0.23
CA VAL A 59 8.00 22.67 -0.24
C VAL A 59 8.65 22.75 -1.61
N LYS A 60 8.78 21.61 -2.31
CA LYS A 60 9.31 21.55 -3.69
C LYS A 60 8.46 22.42 -4.64
N ILE A 61 7.14 22.25 -4.63
CA ILE A 61 6.22 23.00 -5.49
C ILE A 61 6.33 24.50 -5.21
N LYS A 62 6.26 24.92 -3.94
CA LYS A 62 6.40 26.34 -3.58
C LYS A 62 7.73 26.91 -4.05
N TYR A 63 8.83 26.20 -3.83
CA TYR A 63 10.15 26.64 -4.29
C TYR A 63 10.20 26.79 -5.82
N MET A 64 9.67 25.82 -6.57
CA MET A 64 9.59 25.86 -8.03
C MET A 64 8.73 27.02 -8.54
N GLU A 65 7.59 27.30 -7.90
CA GLU A 65 6.74 28.45 -8.23
C GLU A 65 7.49 29.78 -8.06
N PHE A 66 8.23 29.94 -6.95
CA PHE A 66 9.05 31.13 -6.72
C PHE A 66 10.18 31.25 -7.73
N VAL A 67 10.92 30.18 -7.98
CA VAL A 67 12.03 30.15 -8.94
C VAL A 67 11.53 30.55 -10.32
N THR A 68 10.42 29.98 -10.79
CA THR A 68 9.85 30.26 -12.12
C THR A 68 9.49 31.73 -12.30
N ARG A 69 9.04 32.39 -11.22
CA ARG A 69 8.62 33.81 -11.26
C ARG A 69 9.76 34.80 -11.10
N THR A 70 10.90 34.39 -10.53
CA THR A 70 11.95 35.32 -10.07
C THR A 70 13.31 35.10 -10.71
N THR A 71 13.59 33.92 -11.27
CA THR A 71 14.94 33.53 -11.68
C THR A 71 15.12 33.55 -13.19
N GLN A 72 16.25 34.11 -13.63
CA GLN A 72 16.62 34.18 -15.06
C GLN A 72 17.17 32.84 -15.61
N ASN A 73 17.59 31.93 -14.73
CA ASN A 73 18.16 30.62 -15.08
C ASN A 73 17.44 29.44 -14.35
N PRO A 74 16.32 28.94 -14.90
CA PRO A 74 15.56 27.86 -14.29
C PRO A 74 16.32 26.51 -14.28
N MET A 75 17.26 26.31 -15.21
CA MET A 75 18.03 25.06 -15.27
C MET A 75 18.92 24.85 -14.04
N GLU A 76 19.57 25.91 -13.53
CA GLU A 76 20.43 25.80 -12.34
C GLU A 76 19.64 25.45 -11.08
N GLN A 77 18.42 25.98 -10.94
CA GLN A 77 17.57 25.68 -9.79
C GLN A 77 16.97 24.27 -9.90
N GLN A 78 16.73 23.78 -11.12
CA GLN A 78 16.36 22.38 -11.32
C GLN A 78 17.50 21.43 -10.90
N ARG A 79 18.75 21.75 -11.26
CA ARG A 79 19.93 20.97 -10.82
C ARG A 79 20.08 20.95 -9.31
N TYR A 80 19.78 22.07 -8.64
CA TYR A 80 19.79 22.13 -7.18
C TYR A 80 18.80 21.15 -6.53
N LEU A 81 17.65 20.87 -7.18
CA LEU A 81 16.68 19.90 -6.69
C LEU A 81 17.01 18.44 -7.01
N GLU A 82 18.03 18.12 -7.81
CA GLU A 82 18.31 16.72 -8.19
C GLU A 82 18.53 15.81 -6.98
N SER A 83 19.35 16.25 -6.02
CA SER A 83 19.58 15.50 -4.77
C SER A 83 18.31 15.39 -3.92
N PHE A 84 17.47 16.43 -3.91
CA PHE A 84 16.18 16.41 -3.23
C PHE A 84 15.26 15.35 -3.85
N ASP A 85 15.14 15.35 -5.17
CA ASP A 85 14.28 14.43 -5.93
C ASP A 85 14.71 12.97 -5.77
N MET A 86 16.02 12.72 -5.75
CA MET A 86 16.54 11.37 -5.45
C MET A 86 16.12 10.88 -4.05
N LYS A 87 16.12 11.76 -3.04
CA LYS A 87 15.71 11.37 -1.68
C LYS A 87 14.20 11.23 -1.55
N LEU A 88 13.45 12.08 -2.23
CA LEU A 88 12.00 11.97 -2.33
C LEU A 88 11.58 10.63 -2.96
N ASP A 89 12.27 10.21 -4.04
CA ASP A 89 12.03 8.91 -4.68
C ASP A 89 12.28 7.73 -3.72
N VAL A 90 13.37 7.76 -2.94
CA VAL A 90 13.63 6.69 -1.96
C VAL A 90 12.55 6.62 -0.89
N VAL A 91 12.10 7.76 -0.36
CA VAL A 91 11.01 7.78 0.65
C VAL A 91 9.71 7.28 0.03
N PHE A 92 9.41 7.65 -1.22
CA PHE A 92 8.24 7.14 -1.94
C PHE A 92 8.30 5.62 -2.16
N GLN A 93 9.47 5.08 -2.50
CA GLN A 93 9.67 3.64 -2.63
C GLN A 93 9.52 2.91 -1.28
N ASN A 94 9.98 3.50 -0.18
CA ASN A 94 9.79 2.95 1.16
C ASN A 94 8.30 2.90 1.52
N TYR A 95 7.56 4.00 1.28
CA TYR A 95 6.11 4.07 1.46
C TYR A 95 5.36 2.98 0.68
N LEU A 96 5.67 2.83 -0.61
CA LEU A 96 5.17 1.75 -1.45
C LEU A 96 5.52 0.36 -0.89
N GLY A 97 6.73 0.20 -0.38
CA GLY A 97 7.17 -1.01 0.32
C GLY A 97 6.31 -1.33 1.55
N TYR A 98 5.96 -0.34 2.36
CA TYR A 98 5.09 -0.50 3.52
C TYR A 98 3.69 -0.95 3.12
N ILE A 99 3.09 -0.35 2.08
CA ILE A 99 1.78 -0.79 1.55
C ILE A 99 1.81 -2.26 1.14
N ARG A 100 2.87 -2.70 0.46
CA ARG A 100 3.00 -4.12 0.06
C ARG A 100 3.14 -5.04 1.26
N HIS A 101 3.92 -4.65 2.27
CA HIS A 101 4.08 -5.47 3.48
C HIS A 101 2.78 -5.50 4.27
N TRP A 102 2.09 -4.37 4.37
CA TRP A 102 0.78 -4.25 4.99
C TRP A 102 -0.23 -5.17 4.32
N ALA A 103 -0.31 -5.15 2.98
CA ALA A 103 -1.23 -6.00 2.25
C ALA A 103 -0.98 -7.49 2.53
N ARG A 104 0.29 -7.93 2.53
CA ARG A 104 0.64 -9.31 2.87
C ARG A 104 0.31 -9.68 4.31
N THR A 105 0.68 -8.82 5.25
CA THR A 105 0.44 -9.06 6.68
C THR A 105 -1.06 -9.08 7.00
N ALA A 106 -1.85 -8.24 6.31
CA ALA A 106 -3.29 -8.22 6.47
C ALA A 106 -3.91 -9.54 6.03
N THR A 107 -3.30 -10.22 5.06
CA THR A 107 -3.84 -11.44 4.47
C THR A 107 -3.24 -12.73 5.03
N GLU A 108 -2.08 -12.72 5.70
CA GLU A 108 -1.37 -13.95 6.10
C GLU A 108 -2.10 -14.81 7.15
N ASP A 109 -3.04 -14.27 7.92
CA ASP A 109 -3.62 -14.95 9.10
C ASP A 109 -5.16 -14.91 9.22
N GLN A 110 -5.89 -14.41 8.21
CA GLN A 110 -7.36 -14.25 8.34
C GLN A 110 -8.16 -15.17 7.42
N ASP A 111 -9.19 -15.80 7.98
CA ASP A 111 -10.26 -16.42 7.21
C ASP A 111 -10.90 -15.35 6.34
N VAL A 112 -10.84 -15.58 5.03
CA VAL A 112 -11.24 -14.60 4.02
C VAL A 112 -12.77 -14.53 3.98
N ASP A 113 -13.35 -13.68 4.83
CA ASP A 113 -14.76 -13.31 4.77
C ASP A 113 -14.96 -12.03 3.93
N VAL A 114 -16.21 -11.80 3.51
CA VAL A 114 -16.65 -10.66 2.70
C VAL A 114 -16.35 -9.33 3.40
N GLU A 115 -16.61 -9.24 4.71
CA GLU A 115 -16.37 -8.03 5.49
C GLU A 115 -14.88 -7.67 5.55
N TRP A 116 -14.02 -8.68 5.76
CA TRP A 116 -12.57 -8.50 5.75
C TRP A 116 -12.06 -8.05 4.38
N CYS A 117 -12.56 -8.66 3.30
CA CYS A 117 -12.21 -8.26 1.93
C CYS A 117 -12.56 -6.79 1.67
N GLU A 118 -13.74 -6.35 2.12
CA GLU A 118 -14.17 -4.96 1.97
C GLU A 118 -13.22 -4.01 2.73
N GLN A 119 -12.86 -4.34 3.96
CA GLN A 119 -11.93 -3.54 4.77
C GLN A 119 -10.56 -3.39 4.09
N VAL A 120 -9.97 -4.49 3.63
CA VAL A 120 -8.65 -4.48 2.97
C VAL A 120 -8.69 -3.68 1.66
N VAL A 121 -9.74 -3.88 0.85
CA VAL A 121 -9.91 -3.15 -0.41
C VAL A 121 -10.09 -1.65 -0.15
N ASN A 122 -10.81 -1.26 0.90
CA ASN A 122 -11.02 0.15 1.23
C ASN A 122 -9.72 0.84 1.65
N VAL A 123 -8.90 0.19 2.48
CA VAL A 123 -7.57 0.72 2.84
C VAL A 123 -6.70 0.87 1.59
N LEU A 124 -6.62 -0.16 0.75
CA LEU A 124 -5.81 -0.10 -0.47
C LEU A 124 -6.30 0.94 -1.48
N LYS A 125 -7.61 1.18 -1.58
CA LYS A 125 -8.16 2.28 -2.39
C LYS A 125 -7.71 3.64 -1.86
N SER A 126 -7.74 3.85 -0.55
CA SER A 126 -7.25 5.07 0.09
C SER A 126 -5.76 5.28 -0.19
N GLU A 127 -4.95 4.25 0.02
CA GLU A 127 -3.51 4.29 -0.26
C GLU A 127 -3.20 4.50 -1.74
N TRP A 128 -4.00 3.93 -2.64
CA TRP A 128 -3.85 4.19 -4.08
C TRP A 128 -4.06 5.66 -4.41
N TYR A 129 -5.08 6.30 -3.84
CA TYR A 129 -5.33 7.71 -4.06
C TYR A 129 -4.16 8.58 -3.58
N ARG A 130 -3.66 8.31 -2.36
CA ARG A 130 -2.47 8.98 -1.80
C ARG A 130 -1.22 8.78 -2.67
N ALA A 131 -0.91 7.52 -2.99
CA ALA A 131 0.23 7.17 -3.83
C ALA A 131 0.16 7.83 -5.21
N LYS A 132 -1.04 7.89 -5.82
CA LYS A 132 -1.26 8.54 -7.10
C LYS A 132 -0.92 10.03 -7.03
N VAL A 133 -1.37 10.74 -6.00
CA VAL A 133 -1.07 12.17 -5.80
C VAL A 133 0.44 12.39 -5.72
N HIS A 134 1.14 11.63 -4.87
CA HIS A 134 2.59 11.75 -4.71
C HIS A 134 3.38 11.39 -5.97
N SER A 135 2.92 10.38 -6.70
CA SER A 135 3.61 9.83 -7.86
C SER A 135 3.83 10.83 -9.00
N THR A 136 3.00 11.87 -9.08
CA THR A 136 3.12 12.96 -10.08
C THR A 136 4.36 13.83 -9.87
N SER A 137 4.87 13.88 -8.64
CA SER A 137 6.01 14.72 -8.24
C SER A 137 7.32 13.94 -8.13
N VAL A 138 7.25 12.61 -8.31
CA VAL A 138 8.36 11.66 -8.20
C VAL A 138 8.71 11.08 -9.56
N SER A 139 10.01 11.02 -9.88
CA SER A 139 10.48 10.45 -11.14
C SER A 139 10.10 8.97 -11.24
N ARG A 140 9.41 8.58 -12.32
CA ARG A 140 8.89 7.20 -12.53
C ARG A 140 7.94 6.72 -11.41
N GLY A 141 7.41 7.64 -10.60
CA GLY A 141 6.53 7.32 -9.49
C GLY A 141 5.26 6.63 -9.96
N GLU A 142 4.63 7.13 -11.03
CA GLU A 142 3.34 6.62 -11.53
C GLU A 142 3.45 5.16 -11.96
N ALA A 143 4.47 4.83 -12.77
CA ALA A 143 4.70 3.46 -13.24
C ALA A 143 5.00 2.51 -12.07
N THR A 144 5.79 2.96 -11.10
CA THR A 144 6.18 2.13 -9.93
C THR A 144 4.98 1.88 -9.01
N ALA A 145 4.17 2.90 -8.75
CA ALA A 145 2.94 2.76 -7.97
C ALA A 145 1.95 1.84 -8.68
N ALA A 146 1.66 2.08 -9.97
CA ALA A 146 0.76 1.23 -10.74
C ALA A 146 1.20 -0.23 -10.73
N GLN A 147 2.47 -0.51 -10.97
CA GLN A 147 3.02 -1.87 -10.92
C GLN A 147 2.82 -2.51 -9.55
N LEU A 148 3.05 -1.77 -8.46
CA LEU A 148 2.87 -2.29 -7.11
C LEU A 148 1.40 -2.65 -6.85
N PHE A 149 0.48 -1.74 -7.11
CA PHE A 149 -0.95 -1.97 -6.84
C PHE A 149 -1.51 -3.09 -7.72
N CYS A 150 -1.08 -3.22 -8.97
CA CYS A 150 -1.42 -4.37 -9.81
C CYS A 150 -0.93 -5.69 -9.21
N ASN A 151 0.30 -5.72 -8.67
CA ASN A 151 0.84 -6.92 -8.02
C ASN A 151 0.08 -7.26 -6.74
N VAL A 152 -0.20 -6.26 -5.89
CA VAL A 152 -0.99 -6.46 -4.67
C VAL A 152 -2.39 -6.97 -5.00
N ALA A 153 -3.08 -6.36 -5.97
CA ALA A 153 -4.40 -6.80 -6.40
C ALA A 153 -4.38 -8.25 -6.94
N LYS A 154 -3.36 -8.61 -7.72
CA LYS A 154 -3.17 -9.98 -8.19
C LYS A 154 -2.98 -10.95 -7.03
N ASP A 155 -2.15 -10.61 -6.05
CA ASP A 155 -1.89 -11.45 -4.88
C ASP A 155 -3.18 -11.64 -4.06
N LEU A 156 -3.96 -10.58 -3.85
CA LEU A 156 -5.26 -10.63 -3.18
C LEU A 156 -6.27 -11.52 -3.90
N ILE A 157 -6.42 -11.36 -5.21
CA ILE A 157 -7.36 -12.18 -6.00
C ILE A 157 -6.96 -13.66 -5.92
N ASN A 158 -5.68 -13.98 -6.04
CA ASN A 158 -5.21 -15.36 -5.92
C ASN A 158 -5.51 -15.95 -4.56
N GLN A 159 -5.41 -15.15 -3.50
CA GLN A 159 -5.71 -15.60 -2.15
C GLN A 159 -7.20 -15.85 -1.94
N ILE A 160 -8.07 -14.95 -2.41
CA ILE A 160 -9.53 -15.12 -2.37
C ILE A 160 -9.96 -16.37 -3.15
N ILE A 161 -9.36 -16.60 -4.33
CA ILE A 161 -9.65 -17.81 -5.11
C ILE A 161 -9.22 -19.07 -4.34
N ARG A 162 -8.06 -19.04 -3.68
CA ARG A 162 -7.56 -20.17 -2.89
C ARG A 162 -8.46 -20.47 -1.70
N SER A 163 -8.91 -19.46 -0.95
CA SER A 163 -9.82 -19.67 0.19
C SER A 163 -11.15 -20.26 -0.29
N TYR A 164 -11.75 -19.71 -1.35
CA TYR A 164 -12.98 -20.20 -1.94
C TYR A 164 -12.89 -21.65 -2.43
N LEU A 165 -11.79 -22.00 -3.10
CA LEU A 165 -11.56 -23.37 -3.58
C LEU A 165 -11.37 -24.36 -2.42
N THR A 166 -10.69 -23.92 -1.35
CA THR A 166 -10.48 -24.76 -0.16
C THR A 166 -11.79 -25.01 0.56
N GLU A 167 -12.61 -23.96 0.77
CA GLU A 167 -13.94 -24.08 1.37
C GLU A 167 -14.85 -25.03 0.59
N LYS A 168 -14.87 -24.90 -0.75
CA LYS A 168 -15.65 -25.81 -1.61
C LYS A 168 -15.14 -27.24 -1.57
N LEU A 169 -13.82 -27.45 -1.59
CA LEU A 169 -13.24 -28.78 -1.48
C LEU A 169 -13.61 -29.42 -0.14
N ASP A 170 -13.55 -28.67 0.95
CA ASP A 170 -13.92 -29.13 2.29
C ASP A 170 -15.43 -29.42 2.39
N SER A 171 -16.29 -28.66 1.71
CA SER A 171 -17.73 -28.97 1.64
C SER A 171 -18.03 -30.23 0.82
N ALA A 172 -17.32 -30.44 -0.29
CA ALA A 172 -17.50 -31.61 -1.14
C ALA A 172 -16.96 -32.89 -0.47
N GLY A 173 -15.82 -32.80 0.20
CA GLY A 173 -15.26 -33.89 0.99
C GLY A 173 -16.18 -34.32 2.14
N ARG A 174 -16.83 -33.36 2.82
CA ARG A 174 -17.84 -33.66 3.85
C ARG A 174 -19.07 -34.37 3.29
N SER A 175 -19.58 -33.92 2.14
CA SER A 175 -20.72 -34.58 1.45
C SER A 175 -20.43 -36.03 1.06
N LEU A 176 -19.21 -36.34 0.61
CA LEU A 176 -18.84 -37.71 0.23
C LEU A 176 -18.70 -38.64 1.44
N ILE A 177 -18.29 -38.11 2.60
CA ILE A 177 -18.18 -38.89 3.83
C ILE A 177 -19.58 -39.18 4.40
N GLU A 178 -20.53 -38.26 4.28
CA GLU A 178 -21.93 -38.48 4.73
C GLU A 178 -22.67 -39.53 3.89
N GLU A 179 -22.38 -39.67 2.60
CA GLU A 179 -23.00 -40.69 1.73
C GLU A 179 -22.53 -42.14 2.03
N ASP A 180 -21.36 -42.33 2.63
CA ASP A 180 -20.80 -43.66 2.95
C ASP A 180 -21.33 -44.28 4.27
N PHE A 181 -22.13 -43.55 5.08
CA PHE A 181 -22.64 -44.03 6.37
C PHE A 181 -24.12 -44.47 6.39
N ASP A 182 -24.85 -44.39 5.27
CA ASP A 182 -26.30 -44.68 5.23
C ASP A 182 -26.68 -46.06 4.63
N ASP A 183 -25.73 -46.93 4.29
CA ASP A 183 -26.00 -48.30 3.80
C ASP A 183 -25.75 -49.37 4.87
N GLU A 184 -26.66 -49.50 5.85
CA GLU A 184 -26.86 -50.76 6.60
C GLU A 184 -28.23 -51.37 6.25
N PRO A 185 -28.30 -52.55 5.61
CA PRO A 185 -29.56 -53.19 5.27
C PRO A 185 -30.12 -53.98 6.46
N GLN A 186 -31.19 -53.50 7.10
CA GLN A 186 -32.01 -54.33 7.98
C GLN A 186 -33.21 -54.92 7.22
N THR A 187 -32.94 -56.12 6.73
CA THR A 187 -33.81 -57.27 6.45
C THR A 187 -35.30 -57.15 6.81
N MET A 188 -36.13 -57.38 5.78
CA MET A 188 -37.47 -57.97 5.87
C MET A 188 -37.48 -59.14 6.85
N ASP A 189 -38.38 -59.11 7.83
CA ASP A 189 -39.05 -60.32 8.31
C ASP A 189 -40.56 -60.06 8.27
N SER A 190 -41.21 -60.79 7.38
CA SER A 190 -42.65 -60.92 7.22
C SER A 190 -42.96 -62.40 7.22
N GLU A 191 -43.74 -62.88 8.19
CA GLU A 191 -44.58 -64.10 8.18
C GLU A 191 -45.40 -64.08 9.49
N GLU A 192 -46.69 -63.75 9.44
CA GLU A 192 -47.87 -64.66 9.36
C GLU A 192 -48.27 -65.25 10.73
N GLU A 193 -49.36 -64.73 11.31
CA GLU A 193 -50.67 -65.39 11.48
C GLU A 193 -50.73 -66.48 12.58
N GLU A 194 -51.53 -66.26 13.63
CA GLU A 194 -52.78 -67.03 13.86
C GLU A 194 -53.48 -66.70 15.20
N SER A 195 -54.80 -66.49 15.09
CA SER A 195 -55.88 -67.10 15.89
C SER A 195 -56.12 -66.76 17.38
N HIS A 196 -57.30 -66.18 17.60
CA HIS A 196 -58.26 -66.27 18.71
C HIS A 196 -57.87 -66.96 20.04
N SER A 197 -58.10 -66.24 21.15
CA SER A 197 -59.31 -66.39 22.00
C SER A 197 -59.44 -65.24 22.99
#